data_AF-D5DPI4-F1
#
_entry.id   AF-D5DPI4-F1
#
_cell.length_a   1.000
_cell.length_b   1.000
_cell.length_c   1.000
_cell.angle_alpha   90.00
_cell.angle_beta   90.00
_cell.angle_gamma   90.00
#
_symmetry.space_group_name_H-M   'P 1'
#
loop_
_entity.id
_entity.type
_entity.pdbx_description
1 polymer ?
#
loop_
_entity_poly.entity_id
_entity_poly.type
_entity_poly.pdbx_seq_one_letter_code
_entity_poly.pdbx_strand_id
1 'polypeptide(L)'
;MEPISKKKIATLYTQISQEIFNVGVNTQKIDIIDNKILILAQSKRMPALEALSEEYRELVMSLDAALSTKYKKMLKQKVELLFDIQVTSLFRDYDPVTENSCTVICFK
;
A
#
# COMPACT_ATOMS: atom_id res chain seq x y z
N MET A 1 14.23 2.01 20.03
CA MET A 1 13.12 1.16 19.56
C MET A 1 11.84 1.96 19.70
N GLU A 2 11.20 2.32 18.58
CA GLU A 2 9.97 3.11 18.61
C GLU A 2 8.75 2.17 18.50
N PRO A 3 7.72 2.31 19.35
CA PRO A 3 6.59 1.40 19.31
C PRO A 3 5.81 1.57 18.00
N ILE A 4 5.33 0.43 17.46
CA ILE A 4 4.48 0.41 16.28
C ILE A 4 3.21 1.21 16.57
N SER A 5 2.96 2.24 15.76
CA SER A 5 1.84 3.16 15.94
C SER A 5 0.96 3.20 14.69
N LYS A 6 -0.35 2.98 14.88
CA LYS A 6 -1.36 3.09 13.82
C LYS A 6 -1.28 4.44 13.10
N LYS A 7 -1.06 5.54 13.84
CA LYS A 7 -0.94 6.89 13.27
C LYS A 7 0.26 7.01 12.33
N LYS A 8 1.43 6.49 12.74
CA LYS A 8 2.64 6.54 11.92
C LYS A 8 2.53 5.66 10.68
N ILE A 9 1.95 4.47 10.81
CA ILE A 9 1.65 3.61 9.66
C ILE A 9 0.72 4.34 8.69
N ALA A 10 -0.31 5.01 9.18
CA ALA A 10 -1.24 5.75 8.34
C ALA A 10 -0.55 6.87 7.54
N THR A 11 0.25 7.69 8.22
CA THR A 11 1.05 8.75 7.58
C THR A 11 1.97 8.16 6.51
N LEU A 12 2.67 7.08 6.84
CA LEU A 12 3.61 6.42 5.94
C LEU A 12 2.90 5.86 4.69
N TYR A 13 1.77 5.19 4.89
CA TYR A 13 0.96 4.61 3.81
C TYR A 13 0.46 5.70 2.85
N THR A 14 -0.03 6.83 3.39
CA THR A 14 -0.44 7.98 2.58
C THR A 14 0.72 8.59 1.81
N GLN A 15 1.88 8.77 2.45
CA GLN A 15 3.08 9.32 1.79
C GLN A 15 3.52 8.45 0.62
N ILE A 16 3.57 7.13 0.78
CA ILE A 16 3.95 6.21 -0.30
C ILE A 16 2.92 6.24 -1.43
N SER A 17 1.62 6.32 -1.10
CA SER A 17 0.57 6.48 -2.12
C SER A 17 0.76 7.75 -2.94
N GLN A 18 1.07 8.87 -2.27
CA GLN A 18 1.34 10.12 -2.95
C GLN A 18 2.63 10.05 -3.80
N GLU A 19 3.69 9.44 -3.28
CA GLU A 19 4.97 9.31 -4.00
C GLU A 19 4.87 8.45 -5.27
N ILE A 20 4.05 7.38 -5.24
CA ILE A 20 3.94 6.45 -6.37
C ILE A 20 2.84 6.86 -7.34
N PHE A 21 1.67 7.26 -6.84
CA PHE A 21 0.48 7.47 -7.65
C PHE A 21 0.10 8.94 -7.79
N ASN A 22 0.75 9.84 -7.04
CA ASN A 22 0.33 11.23 -6.88
C ASN A 22 -1.12 11.36 -6.37
N VAL A 23 -1.59 10.33 -5.66
CA VAL A 23 -2.94 10.23 -5.10
C VAL A 23 -2.85 9.91 -3.61
N GLY A 24 -3.55 10.71 -2.81
CA GLY A 24 -3.72 10.48 -1.37
C GLY A 24 -4.67 9.33 -1.08
N VAL A 25 -4.72 8.93 0.19
CA VAL A 25 -5.61 7.87 0.64
C VAL A 25 -6.80 8.50 1.37
N ASN A 26 -8.01 8.19 0.93
CA ASN A 26 -9.25 8.81 1.42
C ASN A 26 -9.62 8.30 2.81
N THR A 27 -9.58 6.97 2.98
CA THR A 27 -9.91 6.31 4.24
C THR A 27 -8.92 5.20 4.52
N GLN A 28 -8.62 4.99 5.81
CA GLN A 28 -7.74 3.92 6.27
C GLN A 28 -8.26 3.34 7.58
N LYS A 29 -8.24 2.01 7.68
CA LYS A 29 -8.40 1.27 8.92
C LYS A 29 -7.17 0.42 9.13
N ILE A 30 -6.51 0.60 10.27
CA ILE A 30 -5.29 -0.12 10.62
C ILE A 30 -5.55 -0.90 11.90
N ASP A 31 -5.27 -2.20 11.84
CA ASP A 31 -5.32 -3.10 12.98
C ASP A 31 -3.94 -3.75 13.18
N ILE A 32 -3.47 -3.74 14.43
CA ILE A 32 -2.22 -4.36 14.84
C ILE A 32 -2.61 -5.58 15.66
N ILE A 33 -2.25 -6.76 15.19
CA ILE A 33 -2.63 -8.05 15.77
C ILE A 33 -1.36 -8.85 15.94
N ASP A 34 -0.86 -8.93 17.18
CA ASP A 34 0.43 -9.52 17.52
C ASP A 34 1.56 -8.95 16.65
N ASN A 35 2.13 -9.79 15.80
CA ASN A 35 3.23 -9.48 14.89
C ASN A 35 2.77 -9.15 13.46
N LYS A 36 1.53 -8.63 13.32
CA LYS A 36 0.91 -8.32 12.03
C LYS A 36 0.28 -6.94 12.04
N ILE A 37 0.38 -6.24 10.92
CA ILE A 37 -0.35 -5.00 10.64
C ILE A 37 -1.28 -5.30 9.47
N LEU A 38 -2.58 -5.17 9.69
CA LEU A 38 -3.62 -5.17 8.65
C LEU A 38 -4.00 -3.72 8.33
N ILE A 39 -3.97 -3.36 7.05
CA ILE A 39 -4.33 -2.04 6.54
C ILE A 39 -5.40 -2.24 5.47
N LEU A 40 -6.60 -1.72 5.72
CA LEU A 40 -7.63 -1.55 4.72
C LEU A 40 -7.67 -0.07 4.33
N ALA A 41 -7.57 0.24 3.06
CA ALA A 41 -7.47 1.61 2.60
C ALA A 41 -8.21 1.83 1.28
N GLN A 42 -8.90 2.96 1.15
CA GLN A 42 -9.52 3.37 -0.10
C GLN A 42 -8.74 4.53 -0.72
N SER A 43 -8.31 4.37 -1.96
CA SER A 43 -7.53 5.37 -2.69
C SER A 43 -7.91 5.37 -4.15
N LYS A 44 -8.14 6.56 -4.71
CA LYS A 44 -8.53 6.68 -6.11
C LYS A 44 -7.50 6.04 -7.03
N ARG A 45 -7.96 5.46 -8.12
CA ARG A 45 -7.05 4.98 -9.16
C ARG A 45 -6.30 6.15 -9.78
N MET A 46 -5.07 5.90 -10.23
CA MET A 46 -4.34 6.88 -11.03
C MET A 46 -5.12 7.17 -12.34
N PRO A 47 -5.48 8.44 -12.64
CA PRO A 47 -6.33 8.78 -13.77
C PRO A 47 -5.81 8.28 -15.13
N ALA A 48 -4.48 8.24 -15.30
CA ALA A 48 -3.85 7.76 -16.53
C ALA A 48 -4.07 6.25 -16.76
N LEU A 49 -4.10 5.44 -15.71
CA LEU A 49 -4.40 4.00 -15.86
C LEU A 49 -5.88 3.78 -16.15
N GLU A 50 -6.74 4.60 -15.56
CA GLU A 50 -8.18 4.53 -15.81
C GLU A 50 -8.50 4.86 -17.27
N ALA A 51 -7.91 5.93 -17.81
CA ALA A 51 -8.08 6.35 -19.20
C ALA A 51 -7.61 5.31 -20.23
N LEU A 52 -6.69 4.42 -19.85
CA LEU A 52 -6.15 3.37 -20.74
C LEU A 52 -6.78 1.99 -20.50
N SER A 53 -7.67 1.87 -19.52
CA SER A 53 -8.13 0.56 -19.02
C SER A 53 -8.98 -0.23 -20.01
N GLU A 54 -9.77 0.45 -20.85
CA GLU A 54 -10.62 -0.19 -21.85
C GLU A 54 -9.82 -0.64 -23.10
N GLU A 55 -8.94 0.21 -23.60
CA GLU A 55 -8.21 -0.01 -24.87
C GLU A 55 -6.94 -0.87 -24.68
N TYR A 56 -6.28 -0.78 -23.52
CA TYR A 56 -4.96 -1.36 -23.28
C TYR A 56 -4.92 -2.21 -22.00
N ARG A 57 -5.93 -3.07 -21.81
CA ARG A 57 -6.12 -3.86 -20.58
C ARG A 57 -4.88 -4.62 -20.11
N GLU A 58 -4.20 -5.35 -21.01
CA GLU A 58 -3.01 -6.16 -20.65
C GLU A 58 -1.84 -5.30 -20.17
N LEU A 59 -1.64 -4.14 -20.81
CA LEU A 59 -0.62 -3.17 -20.42
C LEU A 59 -0.95 -2.59 -19.04
N VAL A 60 -2.20 -2.18 -18.82
CA VAL A 60 -2.66 -1.63 -17.54
C VAL A 60 -2.50 -2.65 -16.41
N MET A 61 -2.86 -3.92 -16.64
CA MET A 61 -2.65 -5.00 -15.66
C MET A 61 -1.16 -5.18 -15.32
N SER A 62 -0.29 -5.11 -16.33
CA SER A 62 1.17 -5.22 -16.14
C SER A 62 1.72 -4.03 -15.34
N LEU A 63 1.24 -2.81 -15.61
CA LEU A 63 1.58 -1.61 -14.87
C LEU A 63 1.10 -1.68 -13.41
N ASP A 64 -0.15 -2.11 -13.17
CA ASP A 64 -0.70 -2.30 -11.83
C ASP A 64 0.15 -3.28 -11.01
N ALA A 65 0.58 -4.41 -11.62
CA ALA A 65 1.45 -5.38 -10.98
C ALA A 65 2.85 -4.81 -10.65
N ALA A 66 3.44 -4.04 -11.57
CA ALA A 66 4.74 -3.40 -11.37
C ALA A 66 4.68 -2.33 -10.27
N LEU A 67 3.65 -1.48 -10.27
CA LEU A 67 3.42 -0.45 -9.27
C LEU A 67 3.15 -1.06 -7.89
N SER A 68 2.33 -2.11 -7.82
CA SER A 68 2.09 -2.85 -6.57
C SER A 68 3.40 -3.42 -6.02
N THR A 69 4.26 -3.99 -6.86
CA THR A 69 5.58 -4.49 -6.46
C THR A 69 6.47 -3.38 -5.90
N LYS A 70 6.52 -2.22 -6.56
CA LYS A 70 7.28 -1.06 -6.07
C LYS A 70 6.74 -0.53 -4.75
N TYR A 71 5.42 -0.44 -4.61
CA TYR A 71 4.74 -0.03 -3.39
C TYR A 71 5.13 -0.93 -2.21
N LYS A 72 5.03 -2.25 -2.39
CA LYS A 72 5.42 -3.24 -1.37
C LYS A 72 6.88 -3.07 -0.94
N LYS A 73 7.80 -2.85 -1.89
CA LYS A 73 9.22 -2.64 -1.60
C LYS A 73 9.46 -1.38 -0.76
N MET A 74 8.84 -0.26 -1.14
CA MET A 74 8.97 1.01 -0.42
C MET A 74 8.35 0.92 0.98
N LEU A 75 7.17 0.32 1.09
CA LEU A 75 6.49 0.14 2.38
C LEU A 75 7.32 -0.72 3.32
N LYS A 76 7.86 -1.85 2.85
CA LYS A 76 8.76 -2.68 3.62
C LYS A 76 9.94 -1.86 4.18
N GLN A 77 10.69 -1.22 3.29
CA GLN A 77 11.89 -0.46 3.67
C GLN A 77 11.61 0.62 4.72
N LYS A 78 10.55 1.41 4.51
CA LYS A 78 10.23 2.51 5.42
C LYS A 78 9.66 2.01 6.76
N VAL A 79 8.92 0.90 6.78
CA VAL A 79 8.41 0.28 8.03
C VAL A 79 9.56 -0.30 8.86
N GLU A 80 10.46 -1.06 8.23
CA GLU A 80 11.63 -1.65 8.90
C GLU A 80 12.50 -0.54 9.51
N LEU A 81 12.78 0.53 8.76
CA LEU A 81 13.57 1.67 9.23
C LEU A 81 12.89 2.43 10.38
N LEU A 82 11.57 2.66 10.30
CA LEU A 82 10.85 3.49 11.26
C LEU A 82 10.64 2.79 12.61
N PHE A 83 10.39 1.49 12.60
CA PHE A 83 10.05 0.73 13.81
C PHE A 83 11.17 -0.18 14.29
N ASP A 84 12.27 -0.29 13.54
CA ASP A 84 13.41 -1.17 13.86
C ASP A 84 12.96 -2.65 13.98
N ILE A 85 12.17 -3.10 13.00
CA ILE A 85 11.60 -4.45 12.92
C ILE A 85 12.06 -5.17 11.64
N GLN A 86 11.95 -6.49 11.61
CA GLN A 86 12.19 -7.28 10.40
C GLN A 86 10.88 -7.72 9.77
N VAL A 87 10.54 -7.19 8.58
CA VAL A 87 9.36 -7.62 7.83
C VAL A 87 9.65 -8.95 7.15
N THR A 88 8.88 -9.97 7.52
CA THR A 88 9.02 -11.34 6.99
C THR A 88 8.14 -11.57 5.77
N SER A 89 6.99 -10.90 5.67
CA SER A 89 6.08 -11.02 4.55
C SER A 89 5.24 -9.77 4.40
N LEU A 90 4.92 -9.41 3.15
CA LEU A 90 4.10 -8.26 2.83
C LEU A 90 3.19 -8.60 1.64
N PHE A 91 1.89 -8.63 1.92
CA PHE A 91 0.83 -8.86 0.95
C PHE A 91 0.13 -7.54 0.67
N ARG A 92 -0.17 -7.27 -0.60
CA ARG A 92 -0.99 -6.13 -1.00
C ARG A 92 -1.80 -6.54 -2.21
N ASP A 93 -3.10 -6.34 -2.12
CA ASP A 93 -4.04 -6.47 -3.22
C ASP A 93 -4.84 -5.17 -3.35
N TYR A 94 -5.20 -4.83 -4.58
CA TYR A 94 -5.95 -3.61 -4.91
C TYR A 94 -7.08 -3.99 -5.88
N ASP A 95 -8.29 -3.65 -5.48
CA ASP A 95 -9.48 -3.78 -6.30
C ASP A 95 -9.75 -2.44 -7.01
N PRO A 96 -9.52 -2.33 -8.33
CA PRO A 96 -9.75 -1.10 -9.07
C PRO A 96 -11.23 -0.74 -9.19
N VAL A 97 -12.17 -1.68 -9.01
CA VAL A 97 -13.62 -1.41 -9.12
C VAL A 97 -14.13 -0.68 -7.90
N THR A 98 -13.70 -1.10 -6.70
CA THR A 98 -14.13 -0.48 -5.44
C THR A 98 -13.10 0.52 -4.88
N GLU A 99 -11.96 0.65 -5.55
CA GLU A 99 -10.81 1.47 -5.17
C GLU A 99 -10.25 1.12 -3.78
N ASN A 100 -10.50 -0.11 -3.31
CA ASN A 100 -10.05 -0.61 -2.03
C ASN A 100 -8.74 -1.37 -2.16
N SER A 101 -7.90 -1.25 -1.14
CA SER A 101 -6.70 -2.04 -0.96
C SER A 101 -6.69 -2.73 0.38
N CYS A 102 -6.17 -3.95 0.39
CA CYS A 102 -5.84 -4.69 1.60
C CYS A 102 -4.33 -4.93 1.62
N THR A 103 -3.68 -4.48 2.68
CA THR A 103 -2.25 -4.73 2.91
C THR A 103 -2.06 -5.44 4.24
N VAL A 104 -1.28 -6.52 4.23
CA VAL A 104 -0.89 -7.26 5.44
C VAL A 104 0.62 -7.28 5.54
N ILE A 105 1.15 -6.78 6.65
CA ILE A 105 2.57 -6.80 6.96
C ILE A 105 2.79 -7.75 8.13
N CYS A 106 3.60 -8.79 7.94
CA CYS A 106 4.04 -9.68 9.01
C CYS A 106 5.50 -9.36 9.37
N PHE A 107 5.83 -9.34 10.65
CA PHE A 107 7.18 -9.04 11.14
C PHE A 107 7.61 -9.97 12.28
N LYS A 108 8.91 -9.92 12.61
CA LYS A 108 9.52 -10.57 13.77
C LYS A 108 9.89 -9.52 14.80
#